data_AF-A0A967SUE6-F1
#
_entry.id   AF-A0A967SUE6-F1
#
_cell.length_a   1.000
_cell.length_b   1.000
_cell.length_c   1.000
_cell.angle_alpha   90.00
_cell.angle_beta   90.00
_cell.angle_gamma   90.00
#
_symmetry.space_group_name_H-M   'P 1'
#
loop_
_entity.id
_entity.type
_entity.pdbx_description
1 polymer ?
#
loop_
_entity_poly.entity_id
_entity_poly.type
_entity_poly.pdbx_seq_one_letter_code
_entity_poly.pdbx_strand_id
1 'polypeptide(L)' 'LREETDKIIGKGIEVHKQLGFGFLEIVYKDALEYEFRKNRIDFER' A
#
# COMPACT_ATOMS: atom_id res chain seq x y z
N LEU A 1 -13.37 10.97 1.94
CA LEU A 1 -13.17 10.34 3.28
C LEU A 1 -13.32 8.81 3.25
N ARG A 2 -14.52 8.21 3.33
CA ARG A 2 -14.62 6.73 3.41
C ARG A 2 -14.04 6.00 2.19
N GLU A 3 -14.29 6.50 0.98
CA GLU A 3 -13.79 5.85 -0.25
C GLU A 3 -12.27 5.89 -0.40
N GLU A 4 -11.63 6.96 0.04
CA GLU A 4 -10.16 7.07 0.02
C GLU A 4 -9.53 6.15 1.07
N THR A 5 -10.10 6.13 2.28
CA THR A 5 -9.66 5.22 3.33
C THR A 5 -9.82 3.76 2.91
N ASP A 6 -10.94 3.41 2.29
CA ASP A 6 -11.21 2.05 1.81
C ASP A 6 -10.22 1.64 0.71
N LYS A 7 -9.90 2.56 -0.21
CA LYS A 7 -8.85 2.35 -1.23
C LYS A 7 -7.48 2.11 -0.60
N ILE A 8 -7.07 2.93 0.36
CA ILE A 8 -5.77 2.81 1.03
C ILE A 8 -5.67 1.47 1.77
N ILE A 9 -6.72 1.09 2.51
CA ILE A 9 -6.77 -0.19 3.24
C ILE A 9 -6.74 -1.36 2.26
N GLY A 10 -7.53 -1.29 1.19
CA GLY A 10 -7.54 -2.29 0.13
C GLY A 10 -6.16 -2.51 -0.47
N LYS A 11 -5.39 -1.43 -0.68
CA LYS A 11 -3.99 -1.51 -1.16
C LYS A 11 -3.04 -2.11 -0.15
N GLY A 12 -3.17 -1.80 1.14
CA GLY A 12 -2.40 -2.48 2.19
C GLY A 12 -2.65 -3.99 2.22
N ILE A 13 -3.90 -4.41 2.06
CA ILE A 13 -4.28 -5.83 1.98
C ILE A 13 -3.72 -6.49 0.72
N GLU A 14 -3.76 -5.80 -0.42
CA GLU A 14 -3.22 -6.30 -1.69
C GLU A 14 -1.70 -6.50 -1.63
N VAL A 15 -0.97 -5.52 -1.08
CA VAL A 15 0.47 -5.62 -0.81
C VAL A 15 0.78 -6.80 0.11
N HIS A 16 0.03 -6.95 1.22
CA HIS A 16 0.21 -8.08 2.13
C HIS A 16 -0.10 -9.43 1.47
N LYS A 17 -1.10 -9.50 0.59
CA LYS A 17 -1.41 -10.71 -0.20
C LYS A 17 -0.32 -11.06 -1.20
N GLN A 18 0.32 -10.07 -1.82
CA GLN A 18 1.38 -10.29 -2.79
C GLN A 18 2.72 -10.65 -2.13
N LEU A 19 3.10 -9.95 -1.07
CA LEU A 19 4.35 -10.19 -0.35
C LEU A 19 4.23 -11.40 0.58
N GLY A 20 3.13 -11.55 1.30
CA GLY A 20 2.98 -12.57 2.34
C GLY A 20 3.74 -12.22 3.61
N PHE A 21 3.80 -13.18 4.53
CA PHE A 21 4.43 -13.00 5.84
C PHE A 21 5.96 -13.19 5.76
N GLY A 22 6.72 -12.38 6.50
CA GLY A 22 8.18 -12.52 6.63
C GLY A 22 9.03 -11.47 5.90
N PHE A 23 8.39 -10.51 5.21
CA PHE A 23 9.10 -9.38 4.59
C PHE A 23 9.41 -8.28 5.61
N LEU A 24 10.52 -7.57 5.38
CA LEU A 24 10.92 -6.40 6.17
C LEU A 24 9.95 -5.24 5.94
N GLU A 25 9.78 -4.40 6.96
CA GLU A 25 8.94 -3.20 6.91
C GLU A 25 9.32 -2.25 5.76
N ILE A 26 10.61 -2.21 5.39
CA ILE A 26 11.10 -1.42 4.26
C ILE A 26 10.53 -1.87 2.90
N VAL A 27 10.28 -3.17 2.74
CA VAL A 27 9.70 -3.72 1.51
C VAL A 27 8.20 -3.41 1.45
N TYR A 28 7.52 -3.44 2.59
CA TYR A 28 6.13 -2.99 2.68
C TYR A 28 6.01 -1.51 2.33
N LYS A 29 6.94 -0.67 2.80
CA LYS A 29 6.99 0.75 2.46
C LYS A 29 7.12 0.94 0.94
N ASP A 30 8.12 0.30 0.32
CA ASP A 30 8.36 0.43 -1.13
C ASP A 30 7.16 -0.07 -1.97
N ALA A 31 6.56 -1.20 -1.57
CA ALA A 31 5.39 -1.76 -2.24
C ALA A 31 4.14 -0.87 -2.11
N LEU A 32 3.92 -0.25 -0.94
CA LEU A 32 2.85 0.72 -0.74
C LEU A 32 3.09 2.01 -1.53
N GLU A 33 4.33 2.52 -1.54
CA GLU A 33 4.71 3.68 -2.36
C GLU A 33 4.43 3.42 -3.85
N TYR A 34 4.77 2.22 -4.35
CA TYR A 34 4.48 1.80 -5.71
C TYR A 34 2.96 1.78 -6.00
N GLU A 35 2.17 1.15 -5.14
CA GLU A 35 0.71 1.08 -5.30
C GLU A 35 0.06 2.46 -5.21
N PHE A 36 0.49 3.32 -4.29
CA PHE A 36 -0.01 4.68 -4.18
C PHE A 36 0.34 5.52 -5.42
N ARG A 37 1.58 5.44 -5.94
CA ARG A 37 1.95 6.09 -7.21
C ARG A 37 1.10 5.61 -8.38
N LYS A 38 0.91 4.29 -8.50
CA LYS A 38 0.13 3.68 -9.58
C LYS A 38 -1.34 4.12 -9.54
N ASN A 39 -1.90 4.30 -8.35
CA ASN A 39 -3.28 4.73 -8.15
C ASN A 39 -3.41 6.26 -8.02
N ARG A 40 -2.33 7.03 -8.22
CA ARG A 40 -2.28 8.50 -8.06
C ARG A 40 -2.83 8.96 -6.70
N ILE A 41 -2.53 8.21 -5.65
CA ILE A 41 -2.83 8.58 -4.28
C ILE A 41 -1.71 9.50 -3.82
N ASP A 42 -2.10 10.68 -3.33
CA ASP A 42 -1.17 11.64 -2.75
C ASP A 42 -0.66 11.08 -1.41
N PHE A 43 0.65 10.91 -1.29
CA PHE A 43 1.29 10.40 -0.08
C PHE A 43 2.62 11.13 0.13
N GLU A 44 3.00 11.28 1.39
CA GLU A 44 4.30 11.78 1.82
C GLU A 44 5.13 10.62 2.40
N ARG A 45 6.45 10.63 2.19
CA ARG A 45 7.35 9.51 2.49
C ARG A 45 7.93 9.57 3.90
#